data_AF-A0A8D0U0I6-F1
#
_entry.id   AF-A0A8D0U0I6-F1
#
_cell.length_a   1.000
_cell.length_b   1.000
_cell.length_c   1.000
_cell.angle_alpha   90.00
_cell.angle_beta   90.00
_cell.angle_gamma   90.00
#
_symmetry.space_group_name_H-M   'P 1'
#
loop_
_entity.id
_entity.type
_entity.pdbx_description
1 polymer ?
#
loop_
_entity_poly.entity_id
_entity_poly.type
_entity_poly.pdbx_seq_one_letter_code
_entity_poly.pdbx_strand_id
1 'polypeptide(L)'
;MWPEESDKWPVAVRANGHLLLNSEKMSKSTGNFLTLTEALDKYSADGMRLALADAGDTVEDANFVEAMADAGVLRLYTWVEWVKEMVANWDSLRSGPANTFNDRVFASEMNAGIIKTDQNYEKMMFKEALKTGFFEFQAAKDKYRELAIEGMHRDLVFRFIEVQTLLLAPFCPHLCEHIWTLLGKPDSIMNASWPVAGPVDESLIRSSQYLMEVAHDLRLRLKNYMTPAKGKKPDKQPPQKPSHCTIYVAKDYPSWQHVTLSVLRSHFETSSGKLPDNKVIASELGNLPELKKYMKKVMPFVAMIKENLEKTGPRVLDLQLEFDEQAVLMENIVYLTNSLELERIEVKFASEAEDKVREDCCPGKPLNVFRTEPGVLVSLVNPQPFSGHFSAKIEIRQGDNRDSVIRRLMKVDRGIKDLSKVKLMRFDDPLLGPRRVPVLGKEHTEKTPISEQAVFHVDLTSKKVHLTENGLRADIGDTMIYLVH
;
A
#
# COMPACT_ATOMS: atom_id res chain seq x y z
N MET A 1 31.19 -51.08 6.16
CA MET A 1 30.33 -50.46 7.18
C MET A 1 31.07 -50.54 8.50
N TRP A 2 31.07 -49.47 9.30
CA TRP A 2 31.67 -49.45 10.63
C TRP A 2 30.62 -49.94 11.65
N PRO A 3 30.63 -51.22 12.10
CA PRO A 3 29.56 -51.77 12.92
C PRO A 3 29.56 -51.24 14.36
N GLU A 4 30.72 -50.83 14.87
CA GLU A 4 30.91 -50.37 16.25
C GLU A 4 30.98 -48.83 16.38
N GLU A 5 31.09 -48.11 15.26
CA GLU A 5 31.24 -46.64 15.25
C GLU A 5 29.92 -46.01 14.78
N SER A 6 28.94 -45.98 15.68
CA SER A 6 27.59 -45.46 15.39
C SER A 6 27.57 -43.98 14.99
N ASP A 7 28.61 -43.23 15.36
CA ASP A 7 28.85 -41.85 14.95
C ASP A 7 29.18 -41.70 13.46
N LYS A 8 29.63 -42.79 12.81
CA LYS A 8 29.90 -42.83 11.36
C LYS A 8 28.70 -43.23 10.52
N TRP A 9 27.56 -43.49 11.15
CA TRP A 9 26.35 -43.89 10.43
C TRP A 9 25.68 -42.68 9.77
N PRO A 10 24.93 -42.88 8.68
CA PRO A 10 24.17 -41.81 8.06
C PRO A 10 23.25 -41.13 9.06
N VAL A 11 23.37 -39.80 9.18
CA VAL A 11 22.60 -39.01 10.16
C VAL A 11 21.20 -38.66 9.64
N ALA A 12 21.08 -38.37 8.34
CA ALA A 12 19.82 -37.96 7.73
C ALA A 12 19.72 -38.42 6.28
N VAL A 13 18.49 -38.69 5.83
CA VAL A 13 18.13 -39.00 4.45
C VAL A 13 16.89 -38.17 4.10
N ARG A 14 16.92 -37.42 3.00
CA ARG A 14 15.78 -36.66 2.48
C ARG A 14 15.43 -37.18 1.09
N ALA A 15 14.21 -37.68 0.94
CA ALA A 15 13.65 -38.08 -0.35
C ALA A 15 12.70 -36.98 -0.86
N ASN A 16 12.70 -36.77 -2.17
CA ASN A 16 11.75 -35.90 -2.89
C ASN A 16 11.08 -36.71 -4.01
N GLY A 17 9.93 -36.24 -4.48
CA GLY A 17 9.25 -36.85 -5.61
C GLY A 17 10.02 -36.72 -6.94
N HIS A 18 9.52 -37.38 -7.97
CA HIS A 18 10.07 -37.25 -9.32
C HIS A 18 9.70 -35.88 -9.92
N LEU A 19 10.53 -35.38 -10.83
CA LEU A 19 10.32 -34.08 -11.45
C LEU A 19 9.40 -34.20 -12.68
N LEU A 20 8.27 -33.50 -12.63
CA LEU A 20 7.40 -33.20 -13.77
C LEU A 20 7.92 -31.96 -14.50
N LEU A 21 7.60 -31.85 -15.79
CA LEU A 21 7.86 -30.69 -16.62
C LEU A 21 6.51 -30.18 -17.15
N ASN A 22 6.14 -28.95 -16.78
CA ASN A 22 4.86 -28.33 -17.10
C ASN A 22 3.65 -29.21 -16.75
N SER A 23 3.68 -29.80 -15.54
CA SER A 23 2.66 -30.72 -15.00
C SER A 23 2.55 -32.06 -15.71
N GLU A 24 3.45 -32.37 -16.64
CA GLU A 24 3.47 -33.60 -17.42
C GLU A 24 4.72 -34.42 -17.11
N LYS A 25 4.62 -35.75 -17.27
CA LYS A 25 5.76 -36.64 -17.05
C LYS A 25 6.87 -36.33 -18.06
N MET A 26 8.10 -36.18 -17.56
CA MET A 26 9.24 -35.91 -18.42
C MET A 26 9.57 -37.17 -19.25
N SER A 27 9.43 -37.06 -20.58
CA SER A 27 9.68 -38.18 -21.50
C SER A 27 10.22 -37.70 -22.84
N LYS A 28 11.30 -38.33 -23.30
CA LYS A 28 11.90 -38.06 -24.62
C LYS A 28 10.92 -38.39 -25.76
N SER A 29 10.05 -39.38 -25.58
CA SER A 29 9.11 -39.81 -26.64
C SER A 29 7.96 -38.83 -26.88
N THR A 30 7.57 -38.06 -25.87
CA THR A 30 6.48 -37.06 -25.97
C THR A 30 6.99 -35.67 -26.37
N GLY A 31 8.32 -35.51 -26.51
CA GLY A 31 8.96 -34.21 -26.69
C GLY A 31 8.99 -33.34 -25.43
N ASN A 32 8.41 -33.80 -24.32
CA ASN A 32 8.42 -33.11 -23.02
C ASN A 32 9.65 -33.53 -22.20
N PHE A 33 10.83 -33.11 -22.64
CA PHE A 33 12.10 -33.45 -22.01
C PHE A 33 13.05 -32.27 -22.08
N LEU A 34 13.83 -32.07 -21.02
CA LEU A 34 14.77 -30.96 -20.94
C LEU A 34 16.03 -31.45 -20.22
N THR A 35 17.16 -31.48 -20.94
CA THR A 35 18.46 -31.81 -20.34
C THR A 35 18.95 -30.64 -19.49
N LEU A 36 19.89 -30.91 -18.57
CA LEU A 36 20.52 -29.85 -17.79
C LEU A 36 21.15 -28.77 -18.70
N THR A 37 21.89 -29.16 -19.73
CA THR A 37 22.54 -28.20 -20.64
C THR A 37 21.50 -27.32 -21.35
N GLU A 38 20.43 -27.91 -21.87
CA GLU A 38 19.34 -27.14 -22.51
C GLU A 38 18.66 -26.19 -21.51
N ALA A 39 18.50 -26.61 -20.25
CA ALA A 39 17.90 -25.77 -19.20
C ALA A 39 18.77 -24.56 -18.88
N LEU A 40 20.09 -24.77 -18.79
CA LEU A 40 21.06 -23.71 -18.55
C LEU A 40 21.08 -22.70 -19.70
N ASP A 41 21.07 -23.18 -20.94
CA ASP A 41 21.08 -22.30 -22.12
C ASP A 41 19.77 -21.51 -22.25
N LYS A 42 18.64 -22.11 -21.86
CA LYS A 42 17.31 -21.48 -21.97
C LYS A 42 17.02 -20.47 -20.87
N TYR A 43 17.42 -20.76 -19.62
CA TYR A 43 17.00 -19.98 -18.45
C TYR A 43 18.15 -19.36 -17.65
N SER A 44 19.41 -19.57 -18.05
CA SER A 44 20.60 -19.40 -17.21
C SER A 44 20.64 -20.35 -16.00
N ALA A 45 21.81 -20.48 -15.39
CA ALA A 45 21.99 -21.29 -14.18
C ALA A 45 21.10 -20.79 -13.02
N ASP A 46 21.06 -19.49 -12.78
CA ASP A 46 20.33 -18.92 -11.66
C ASP A 46 18.81 -18.91 -11.90
N GLY A 47 18.35 -18.67 -13.14
CA GLY A 47 16.93 -18.76 -13.48
C GLY A 47 16.38 -20.18 -13.36
N MET A 48 17.13 -21.19 -13.82
CA MET A 48 16.76 -22.59 -13.62
C MET A 48 16.74 -22.97 -12.13
N ARG A 49 17.77 -22.61 -11.35
CA ARG A 49 17.84 -22.91 -9.91
C ARG A 49 16.71 -22.27 -9.13
N LEU A 50 16.31 -21.05 -9.49
CA LEU A 50 15.19 -20.35 -8.88
C LEU A 50 13.87 -21.12 -9.09
N ALA A 51 13.60 -21.58 -10.32
CA ALA A 51 12.41 -22.37 -10.63
C ALA A 51 12.44 -23.76 -9.96
N LEU A 52 13.62 -24.38 -9.83
CA LEU A 52 13.79 -25.64 -9.11
C LEU A 52 13.51 -25.49 -7.61
N ALA A 53 13.87 -24.35 -7.00
CA ALA A 53 13.52 -24.07 -5.61
C ALA A 53 12.00 -23.94 -5.40
N ASP A 54 11.25 -23.48 -6.40
CA ASP A 54 9.78 -23.41 -6.36
C ASP A 54 9.08 -24.74 -6.74
N ALA A 55 9.81 -25.71 -7.28
CA ALA A 55 9.22 -26.90 -7.91
C ALA A 55 8.45 -27.79 -6.93
N GLY A 56 8.90 -27.89 -5.68
CA GLY A 56 8.22 -28.65 -4.63
C GLY A 56 9.17 -29.24 -3.59
N ASP A 57 8.75 -29.21 -2.32
CA ASP A 57 9.51 -29.73 -1.19
C ASP A 57 8.94 -31.01 -0.57
N THR A 58 7.82 -31.50 -1.10
CA THR A 58 7.13 -32.69 -0.58
C THR A 58 7.72 -33.97 -1.20
N VAL A 59 7.24 -35.12 -0.72
CA VAL A 59 7.54 -36.44 -1.31
C VAL A 59 6.69 -36.69 -2.56
N GLU A 60 5.63 -35.90 -2.77
CA GLU A 60 4.88 -35.91 -4.03
C GLU A 60 5.75 -35.37 -5.17
N ASP A 61 5.37 -35.71 -6.41
CA ASP A 61 6.12 -35.29 -7.59
C ASP A 61 6.21 -33.75 -7.67
N ALA A 62 7.44 -33.25 -7.76
CA ALA A 62 7.73 -31.84 -7.92
C ALA A 62 7.46 -31.40 -9.37
N ASN A 63 7.21 -30.12 -9.60
CA ASN A 63 6.86 -29.63 -10.92
C ASN A 63 7.72 -28.44 -11.35
N PHE A 64 8.54 -28.63 -12.40
CA PHE A 64 9.23 -27.53 -13.06
C PHE A 64 8.30 -26.88 -14.08
N VAL A 65 7.91 -25.63 -13.83
CA VAL A 65 7.03 -24.86 -14.73
C VAL A 65 7.87 -23.81 -15.47
N GLU A 66 7.99 -23.96 -16.79
CA GLU A 66 8.82 -23.08 -17.63
C GLU A 66 8.39 -21.61 -17.55
N ALA A 67 7.09 -21.35 -17.53
CA ALA A 67 6.56 -19.98 -17.39
C ALA A 67 6.94 -19.33 -16.04
N MET A 68 7.14 -20.13 -14.98
CA MET A 68 7.64 -19.63 -13.70
C MET A 68 9.13 -19.28 -13.82
N ALA A 69 9.93 -20.10 -14.52
CA ALA A 69 11.33 -19.81 -14.79
C ALA A 69 11.51 -18.48 -15.57
N ASP A 70 10.70 -18.25 -16.61
CA ASP A 70 10.70 -16.99 -17.36
C ASP A 70 10.38 -15.78 -16.46
N ALA A 71 9.31 -15.89 -15.65
CA ALA A 71 8.93 -14.85 -14.69
C ALA A 71 10.02 -14.62 -13.63
N GLY A 72 10.72 -15.69 -13.24
CA GLY A 72 11.88 -15.67 -12.34
C GLY A 72 13.05 -14.88 -12.92
N VAL A 73 13.45 -15.19 -14.15
CA VAL A 73 14.53 -14.47 -14.87
C VAL A 73 14.19 -12.98 -14.99
N LEU A 74 12.94 -12.64 -15.34
CA LEU A 74 12.50 -11.24 -15.41
C LEU A 74 12.63 -10.54 -14.06
N ARG A 75 12.16 -11.16 -12.97
CA ARG A 75 12.26 -10.60 -11.61
C ARG A 75 13.72 -10.40 -11.19
N LEU A 76 14.58 -11.38 -11.44
CA LEU A 76 16.02 -11.30 -11.15
C LEU A 76 16.68 -10.14 -11.91
N TYR A 77 16.36 -9.97 -13.20
CA TYR A 77 16.85 -8.85 -13.99
C TYR A 77 16.38 -7.50 -13.44
N THR A 78 15.08 -7.36 -13.15
CA THR A 78 14.55 -6.11 -12.57
C THR A 78 15.13 -5.81 -11.19
N TRP A 79 15.47 -6.83 -10.41
CA TRP A 79 16.15 -6.69 -9.13
C TRP A 79 17.56 -6.12 -9.30
N VAL A 80 18.36 -6.68 -10.21
CA VAL A 80 19.72 -6.19 -10.52
C VAL A 80 19.67 -4.73 -11.00
N GLU A 81 18.75 -4.39 -11.91
CA GLU A 81 18.61 -3.02 -12.40
C GLU A 81 18.17 -2.06 -11.29
N TRP A 82 17.27 -2.50 -10.40
CA TRP A 82 16.90 -1.69 -9.23
C TRP A 82 18.07 -1.46 -8.28
N VAL A 83 18.93 -2.46 -8.04
CA VAL A 83 20.16 -2.27 -7.24
C VAL A 83 21.08 -1.24 -7.88
N LYS A 84 21.31 -1.33 -9.19
CA LYS A 84 22.10 -0.31 -9.93
C LYS A 84 21.49 1.08 -9.80
N GLU A 85 20.17 1.19 -9.92
CA GLU A 85 19.44 2.46 -9.71
C GLU A 85 19.69 3.02 -8.31
N MET A 86 19.60 2.20 -7.26
CA MET A 86 19.82 2.64 -5.88
C MET A 86 21.27 3.04 -5.60
N VAL A 87 22.24 2.35 -6.19
CA VAL A 87 23.68 2.71 -6.10
C VAL A 87 23.93 4.04 -6.82
N ALA A 88 23.39 4.23 -8.02
CA ALA A 88 23.57 5.46 -8.79
C ALA A 88 22.88 6.68 -8.13
N ASN A 89 21.75 6.45 -7.46
CA ASN A 89 20.94 7.50 -6.84
C ASN A 89 21.15 7.62 -5.32
N TRP A 90 22.33 7.21 -4.82
CA TRP A 90 22.70 7.19 -3.41
C TRP A 90 22.34 8.49 -2.66
N ASP A 91 22.66 9.64 -3.26
CA ASP A 91 22.47 10.96 -2.65
C ASP A 91 21.01 11.47 -2.68
N SER A 92 20.15 10.84 -3.49
CA SER A 92 18.73 11.20 -3.57
C SER A 92 17.87 10.51 -2.50
N LEU A 93 18.44 9.50 -1.82
CA LEU A 93 17.77 8.77 -0.75
C LEU A 93 17.80 9.60 0.53
N ARG A 94 16.72 9.49 1.32
CA ARG A 94 16.63 10.21 2.59
C ARG A 94 17.70 9.70 3.56
N SER A 95 18.45 10.63 4.15
CA SER A 95 19.45 10.37 5.19
C SER A 95 18.97 10.88 6.56
N GLY A 96 19.60 10.40 7.64
CA GLY A 96 19.31 10.83 9.01
C GLY A 96 18.75 9.69 9.85
N PRO A 97 17.94 9.96 10.89
CA PRO A 97 17.29 8.90 11.65
C PRO A 97 16.14 8.25 10.86
N ALA A 98 16.16 6.93 10.74
CA ALA A 98 15.07 6.13 10.16
C ALA A 98 13.91 5.95 11.16
N ASN A 99 13.16 7.02 11.42
CA ASN A 99 12.16 7.08 12.49
C ASN A 99 10.70 7.17 12.02
N THR A 100 10.45 7.26 10.72
CA THR A 100 9.07 7.31 10.21
C THR A 100 8.32 6.02 10.53
N PHE A 101 6.99 6.05 10.57
CA PHE A 101 6.21 4.82 10.75
C PHE A 101 6.54 3.77 9.69
N ASN A 102 6.63 4.18 8.42
CA ASN A 102 6.93 3.27 7.32
C ASN A 102 8.35 2.68 7.40
N ASP A 103 9.34 3.44 7.92
CA ASP A 103 10.69 2.93 8.18
C ASP A 103 10.68 1.80 9.22
N ARG A 104 9.97 2.01 10.34
CA ARG A 104 9.89 1.04 11.45
C ARG A 104 9.13 -0.22 11.06
N VAL A 105 8.04 -0.06 10.29
CA VAL A 105 7.30 -1.17 9.70
C VAL A 105 8.21 -1.99 8.78
N PHE A 106 8.85 -1.34 7.81
CA PHE A 106 9.69 -2.04 6.84
C PHE A 106 10.88 -2.76 7.49
N ALA A 107 11.53 -2.14 8.48
CA ALA A 107 12.58 -2.78 9.26
C ALA A 107 12.09 -4.02 10.02
N SER A 108 10.89 -3.95 10.63
CA SER A 108 10.30 -5.09 11.33
C SER A 108 9.90 -6.21 10.38
N GLU A 109 9.34 -5.90 9.21
CA GLU A 109 9.00 -6.89 8.19
C GLU A 109 10.24 -7.57 7.61
N MET A 110 11.31 -6.81 7.38
CA MET A 110 12.60 -7.33 6.94
C MET A 110 13.17 -8.30 7.98
N ASN A 111 13.16 -7.94 9.27
CA ASN A 111 13.61 -8.82 10.34
C ASN A 111 12.75 -10.08 10.46
N ALA A 112 11.42 -9.96 10.35
CA ALA A 112 10.50 -11.10 10.36
C ALA A 112 10.74 -12.04 9.16
N GLY A 113 11.04 -11.47 7.99
CA GLY A 113 11.43 -12.22 6.79
C GLY A 113 12.69 -13.04 7.02
N ILE A 114 13.75 -12.44 7.57
CA ILE A 114 15.00 -13.14 7.91
C ILE A 114 14.72 -14.37 8.79
N ILE A 115 13.97 -14.19 9.88
CA ILE A 115 13.67 -15.26 10.84
C ILE A 115 12.86 -16.39 10.19
N LYS A 116 11.83 -16.05 9.42
CA LYS A 116 11.00 -17.06 8.73
C LYS A 116 11.79 -17.82 7.68
N THR A 117 12.61 -17.12 6.91
CA THR A 117 13.45 -17.73 5.87
C THR A 117 14.50 -18.66 6.47
N ASP A 118 15.14 -18.26 7.57
CA ASP A 118 16.08 -19.09 8.31
C ASP A 118 15.42 -20.42 8.77
N GLN A 119 14.26 -20.33 9.43
CA GLN A 119 13.48 -21.51 9.85
C GLN A 119 13.08 -22.43 8.69
N ASN A 120 12.80 -21.85 7.51
CA ASN A 120 12.46 -22.63 6.32
C ASN A 120 13.69 -23.31 5.71
N TYR A 121 14.85 -22.65 5.72
CA TYR A 121 16.12 -23.27 5.31
C TYR A 121 16.53 -24.41 6.25
N GLU A 122 16.43 -24.24 7.56
CA GLU A 122 16.70 -25.30 8.55
C GLU A 122 15.83 -26.54 8.32
N LYS A 123 14.55 -26.33 7.99
CA LYS A 123 13.59 -27.40 7.68
C LYS A 123 13.72 -27.97 6.27
N MET A 124 14.63 -27.43 5.45
CA MET A 124 14.77 -27.76 4.03
C MET A 124 13.45 -27.63 3.26
N MET A 125 12.67 -26.59 3.55
CA MET A 125 11.45 -26.20 2.83
C MET A 125 11.81 -25.07 1.86
N PHE A 126 12.50 -25.40 0.76
CA PHE A 126 13.10 -24.43 -0.15
C PHE A 126 12.08 -23.56 -0.89
N LYS A 127 10.89 -24.09 -1.19
CA LYS A 127 9.77 -23.34 -1.75
C LYS A 127 9.26 -22.28 -0.78
N GLU A 128 9.08 -22.64 0.50
CA GLU A 128 8.67 -21.66 1.52
C GLU A 128 9.80 -20.69 1.88
N ALA A 129 11.06 -21.13 1.84
CA ALA A 129 12.23 -20.25 1.98
C ALA A 129 12.29 -19.25 0.82
N LEU A 130 12.02 -19.66 -0.42
CA LEU A 130 11.95 -18.76 -1.58
C LEU A 130 10.77 -17.79 -1.47
N LYS A 131 9.61 -18.27 -1.03
CA LYS A 131 8.43 -17.43 -0.79
C LYS A 131 8.71 -16.33 0.24
N THR A 132 9.22 -16.70 1.42
CA THR A 132 9.49 -15.75 2.51
C THR A 132 10.72 -14.87 2.23
N GLY A 133 11.78 -15.46 1.65
CA GLY A 133 13.09 -14.83 1.48
C GLY A 133 13.28 -14.08 0.17
N PHE A 134 12.36 -14.22 -0.79
CA PHE A 134 12.40 -13.48 -2.05
C PHE A 134 11.05 -12.85 -2.40
N PHE A 135 9.97 -13.63 -2.55
CA PHE A 135 8.70 -13.07 -3.04
C PHE A 135 8.04 -12.09 -2.04
N GLU A 136 7.87 -12.50 -0.78
CA GLU A 136 7.33 -11.66 0.27
C GLU A 136 8.31 -10.54 0.66
N PHE A 137 9.62 -10.82 0.59
CA PHE A 137 10.67 -9.84 0.84
C PHE A 137 10.63 -8.68 -0.18
N GLN A 138 10.50 -9.00 -1.47
CA GLN A 138 10.29 -8.00 -2.53
C GLN A 138 8.96 -7.27 -2.36
N ALA A 139 7.88 -7.96 -1.96
CA ALA A 139 6.59 -7.33 -1.69
C ALA A 139 6.66 -6.30 -0.54
N ALA A 140 7.42 -6.58 0.52
CA ALA A 140 7.66 -5.63 1.61
C ALA A 140 8.43 -4.39 1.11
N LYS A 141 9.45 -4.58 0.27
CA LYS A 141 10.21 -3.48 -0.37
C LYS A 141 9.34 -2.64 -1.29
N ASP A 142 8.52 -3.26 -2.14
CA ASP A 142 7.61 -2.54 -3.05
C ASP A 142 6.55 -1.75 -2.28
N LYS A 143 5.99 -2.35 -1.22
CA LYS A 143 5.08 -1.65 -0.31
C LYS A 143 5.75 -0.44 0.34
N TYR A 144 6.96 -0.61 0.88
CA TYR A 144 7.70 0.51 1.47
C TYR A 144 7.98 1.62 0.45
N ARG A 145 8.35 1.27 -0.78
CA ARG A 145 8.54 2.23 -1.89
C ARG A 145 7.27 3.03 -2.18
N GLU A 146 6.10 2.40 -2.12
CA GLU A 146 4.82 3.06 -2.39
C GLU A 146 4.37 3.97 -1.23
N LEU A 147 4.60 3.54 0.02
CA LEU A 147 4.18 4.27 1.23
C LEU A 147 5.14 5.40 1.64
N ALA A 148 6.43 5.30 1.30
CA ALA A 148 7.45 6.30 1.65
C ALA A 148 7.37 7.54 0.72
N ILE A 149 6.33 8.35 0.87
CA ILE A 149 6.11 9.58 0.09
C ILE A 149 7.27 10.58 0.21
N GLU A 150 7.92 10.63 1.37
CA GLU A 150 9.10 11.48 1.65
C GLU A 150 10.41 10.89 1.11
N GLY A 151 10.34 9.78 0.38
CA GLY A 151 11.49 9.02 -0.08
C GLY A 151 11.93 7.92 0.89
N MET A 152 12.48 6.86 0.32
CA MET A 152 13.03 5.72 1.06
C MET A 152 14.31 6.11 1.81
N HIS A 153 14.50 5.54 3.00
CA HIS A 153 15.68 5.77 3.82
C HIS A 153 16.89 5.00 3.28
N ARG A 154 18.00 5.70 3.08
CA ARG A 154 19.22 5.15 2.47
C ARG A 154 19.71 3.88 3.18
N ASP A 155 19.93 3.94 4.49
CA ASP A 155 20.52 2.82 5.21
C ASP A 155 19.57 1.61 5.28
N LEU A 156 18.25 1.83 5.22
CA LEU A 156 17.27 0.73 5.16
C LEU A 156 17.26 0.08 3.78
N VAL A 157 17.36 0.87 2.71
CA VAL A 157 17.48 0.37 1.33
C VAL A 157 18.71 -0.51 1.19
N PHE A 158 19.89 -0.03 1.63
CA PHE A 158 21.12 -0.81 1.50
C PHE A 158 21.17 -2.02 2.43
N ARG A 159 20.59 -1.91 3.64
CA ARG A 159 20.39 -3.10 4.50
C ARG A 159 19.49 -4.13 3.83
N PHE A 160 18.40 -3.70 3.19
CA PHE A 160 17.53 -4.59 2.43
C PHE A 160 18.26 -5.26 1.28
N ILE A 161 19.05 -4.51 0.48
CA ILE A 161 19.82 -5.07 -0.63
C ILE A 161 20.80 -6.14 -0.11
N GLU A 162 21.54 -5.83 0.95
CA GLU A 162 22.49 -6.76 1.55
C GLU A 162 21.80 -8.04 2.05
N VAL A 163 20.73 -7.90 2.84
CA VAL A 163 19.99 -9.04 3.38
C VAL A 163 19.33 -9.86 2.27
N GLN A 164 18.62 -9.23 1.31
CA GLN A 164 17.99 -9.92 0.20
C GLN A 164 19.01 -10.74 -0.60
N THR A 165 20.19 -10.17 -0.83
CA THR A 165 21.28 -10.84 -1.54
C THR A 165 21.79 -12.05 -0.77
N LEU A 166 21.92 -11.96 0.55
CA LEU A 166 22.30 -13.10 1.39
C LEU A 166 21.23 -14.19 1.43
N LEU A 167 19.95 -13.83 1.58
CA LEU A 167 18.84 -14.81 1.61
C LEU A 167 18.69 -15.56 0.28
N LEU A 168 19.05 -14.92 -0.84
CA LEU A 168 18.94 -15.48 -2.19
C LEU A 168 20.21 -16.23 -2.63
N ALA A 169 21.36 -16.02 -1.99
CA ALA A 169 22.63 -16.61 -2.38
C ALA A 169 22.62 -18.15 -2.53
N PRO A 170 21.94 -18.93 -1.65
CA PRO A 170 21.82 -20.38 -1.83
C PRO A 170 21.06 -20.78 -3.12
N PHE A 171 20.15 -19.94 -3.60
CA PHE A 171 19.37 -20.18 -4.81
C PHE A 171 20.06 -19.66 -6.07
N CYS A 172 20.51 -18.40 -6.08
CA CYS A 172 21.07 -17.72 -7.24
C CYS A 172 22.46 -17.13 -6.93
N PRO A 173 23.50 -17.96 -6.71
CA PRO A 173 24.78 -17.51 -6.19
C PRO A 173 25.54 -16.59 -7.16
N HIS A 174 25.41 -16.76 -8.47
CA HIS A 174 26.18 -15.98 -9.44
C HIS A 174 25.69 -14.53 -9.50
N LEU A 175 24.38 -14.34 -9.54
CA LEU A 175 23.74 -13.03 -9.46
C LEU A 175 24.01 -12.38 -8.10
N CYS A 176 23.95 -13.13 -7.01
CA CYS A 176 24.21 -12.60 -5.68
C CYS A 176 25.67 -12.17 -5.50
N GLU A 177 26.63 -12.95 -6.01
CA GLU A 177 28.05 -12.56 -6.06
C GLU A 177 28.24 -11.28 -6.87
N HIS A 178 27.60 -11.17 -8.04
CA HIS A 178 27.65 -9.95 -8.84
C HIS A 178 27.09 -8.74 -8.06
N ILE A 179 25.93 -8.86 -7.43
CA ILE A 179 25.36 -7.78 -6.59
C ILE A 179 26.28 -7.44 -5.42
N TRP A 180 26.87 -8.44 -4.77
CA TRP A 180 27.81 -8.26 -3.66
C TRP A 180 29.02 -7.40 -4.07
N THR A 181 29.57 -7.66 -5.27
CA THR A 181 30.64 -6.82 -5.84
C THR A 181 30.15 -5.41 -6.24
N LEU A 182 28.91 -5.27 -6.72
CA LEU A 182 28.32 -3.94 -7.01
C LEU A 182 28.17 -3.08 -5.75
N LEU A 183 27.94 -3.70 -4.59
CA LEU A 183 27.93 -3.01 -3.29
C LEU A 183 29.34 -2.63 -2.80
N GLY A 184 30.40 -3.00 -3.51
CA GLY A 184 31.79 -2.70 -3.15
C GLY A 184 32.30 -3.52 -1.95
N LYS A 185 31.68 -4.68 -1.67
CA LYS A 185 32.16 -5.57 -0.61
C LYS A 185 33.49 -6.22 -1.05
N PRO A 186 34.51 -6.30 -0.18
CA PRO A 186 35.87 -6.70 -0.57
C PRO A 186 36.02 -8.20 -0.81
N ASP A 187 35.29 -9.03 -0.07
CA ASP A 187 35.36 -10.50 -0.14
C ASP A 187 34.17 -11.07 -0.91
N SER A 188 34.35 -12.30 -1.42
CA SER A 188 33.26 -13.07 -2.03
C SER A 188 32.10 -13.29 -1.05
N ILE A 189 30.86 -13.29 -1.56
CA ILE A 189 29.64 -13.59 -0.79
C ILE A 189 29.70 -14.99 -0.17
N MET A 190 30.52 -15.90 -0.72
CA MET A 190 30.71 -17.25 -0.20
C MET A 190 31.32 -17.26 1.21
N ASN A 191 31.98 -16.18 1.62
CA ASN A 191 32.54 -16.00 2.96
C ASN A 191 31.59 -15.23 3.90
N ALA A 192 30.43 -14.78 3.42
CA ALA A 192 29.51 -13.99 4.21
C ALA A 192 28.76 -14.86 5.24
N SER A 193 28.52 -14.28 6.41
CA SER A 193 27.67 -14.88 7.44
C SER A 193 26.19 -14.66 7.14
N TRP A 194 25.34 -15.56 7.65
CA TRP A 194 23.89 -15.39 7.63
C TRP A 194 23.47 -14.04 8.26
N PRO A 195 22.49 -13.31 7.69
CA PRO A 195 22.09 -12.00 8.19
C PRO A 195 21.45 -12.10 9.59
N VAL A 196 21.87 -11.19 10.48
CA VAL A 196 21.30 -11.10 11.83
C VAL A 196 19.99 -10.31 11.80
N ALA A 197 18.92 -10.94 12.29
CA ALA A 197 17.63 -10.28 12.46
C ALA A 197 17.65 -9.31 13.66
N GLY A 198 17.09 -8.12 13.48
CA GLY A 198 16.80 -7.20 14.57
C GLY A 198 15.47 -7.55 15.29
N PRO A 199 15.01 -6.69 16.21
CA PRO A 199 13.71 -6.88 16.85
C PRO A 199 12.57 -6.82 15.83
N VAL A 200 11.52 -7.60 16.08
CA VAL A 200 10.29 -7.61 15.28
C VAL A 200 9.18 -7.01 16.11
N ASP A 201 8.63 -5.89 15.65
CA ASP A 201 7.42 -5.30 16.22
C ASP A 201 6.18 -5.82 15.49
N GLU A 202 5.56 -6.81 16.12
CA GLU A 202 4.36 -7.47 15.64
C GLU A 202 3.13 -6.53 15.57
N SER A 203 3.04 -5.52 16.43
CA SER A 203 1.95 -4.53 16.40
C SER A 203 2.10 -3.59 15.21
N LEU A 204 3.33 -3.17 14.90
CA LEU A 204 3.61 -2.35 13.71
C LEU A 204 3.29 -3.10 12.41
N ILE A 205 3.70 -4.36 12.27
CA ILE A 205 3.38 -5.14 11.07
C ILE A 205 1.86 -5.27 10.88
N ARG A 206 1.12 -5.52 11.97
CA ARG A 206 -0.35 -5.57 11.94
C ARG A 206 -0.97 -4.23 11.56
N SER A 207 -0.48 -3.13 12.12
CA SER A 207 -0.98 -1.80 11.77
C SER A 207 -0.77 -1.46 10.29
N SER A 208 0.34 -1.94 9.69
CA SER A 208 0.58 -1.83 8.25
C SER A 208 -0.36 -2.71 7.43
N GLN A 209 -0.62 -3.95 7.86
CA GLN A 209 -1.61 -4.83 7.21
C GLN A 209 -3.00 -4.20 7.21
N TYR A 210 -3.43 -3.65 8.35
CA TYR A 210 -4.67 -2.88 8.47
C TYR A 210 -4.71 -1.72 7.47
N LEU A 211 -3.65 -0.92 7.37
CA LEU A 211 -3.57 0.18 6.42
C LEU A 211 -3.77 -0.30 4.97
N MET A 212 -3.13 -1.41 4.59
CA MET A 212 -3.24 -1.98 3.24
C MET A 212 -4.66 -2.50 2.94
N GLU A 213 -5.30 -3.13 3.92
CA GLU A 213 -6.69 -3.59 3.81
C GLU A 213 -7.66 -2.41 3.66
N VAL A 214 -7.49 -1.36 4.45
CA VAL A 214 -8.30 -0.13 4.35
C VAL A 214 -8.09 0.57 3.01
N ALA A 215 -6.84 0.68 2.54
CA ALA A 215 -6.54 1.24 1.23
C ALA A 215 -7.20 0.44 0.09
N HIS A 216 -7.20 -0.90 0.19
CA HIS A 216 -7.87 -1.77 -0.76
C HIS A 216 -9.40 -1.59 -0.75
N ASP A 217 -10.03 -1.59 0.43
CA ASP A 217 -11.47 -1.36 0.58
C ASP A 217 -11.90 0.01 0.04
N LEU A 218 -11.13 1.06 0.34
CA LEU A 218 -11.39 2.41 -0.17
C LEU A 218 -11.35 2.47 -1.70
N ARG A 219 -10.36 1.83 -2.34
CA ARG A 219 -10.28 1.74 -3.81
C ARG A 219 -11.47 1.00 -4.40
N LEU A 220 -11.88 -0.10 -3.78
CA LEU A 220 -13.04 -0.88 -4.20
C LEU A 220 -14.34 -0.07 -4.09
N ARG A 221 -14.54 0.63 -2.97
CA ARG A 221 -15.73 1.47 -2.77
C ARG A 221 -15.74 2.69 -3.68
N LEU A 222 -14.59 3.30 -3.95
CA LEU A 222 -14.47 4.38 -4.93
C LEU A 222 -14.88 3.90 -6.33
N LYS A 223 -14.41 2.72 -6.75
CA LYS A 223 -14.82 2.10 -8.03
C LYS A 223 -16.33 1.86 -8.08
N ASN A 224 -16.91 1.35 -7.00
CA ASN A 224 -18.35 1.10 -6.91
C ASN A 224 -19.17 2.40 -6.94
N TYR A 225 -18.68 3.47 -6.30
CA TYR A 225 -19.29 4.79 -6.34
C TYR A 225 -19.31 5.37 -7.76
N MET A 226 -18.24 5.14 -8.53
CA MET A 226 -18.12 5.63 -9.91
C MET A 226 -18.91 4.80 -10.93
N THR A 227 -19.28 3.55 -10.61
CA THR A 227 -20.14 2.75 -11.48
C THR A 227 -21.60 3.21 -11.44
N PRO A 228 -22.29 3.38 -12.59
CA PRO A 228 -23.70 3.74 -12.61
C PRO A 228 -24.53 2.67 -11.90
N ALA A 229 -25.48 3.09 -11.07
CA ALA A 229 -26.40 2.15 -10.41
C ALA A 229 -27.16 1.35 -11.47
N LYS A 230 -26.93 0.03 -11.52
CA LYS A 230 -27.72 -0.90 -12.34
C LYS A 230 -29.17 -0.84 -11.86
N GLY A 231 -30.04 -0.11 -12.59
CA GLY A 231 -31.49 -0.27 -12.46
C GLY A 231 -32.38 0.98 -12.29
N LYS A 232 -31.92 2.23 -12.41
CA LYS A 232 -32.84 3.39 -12.42
C LYS A 232 -32.51 4.46 -13.47
N LYS A 233 -33.33 4.43 -14.54
CA LYS A 233 -33.48 5.37 -15.67
C LYS A 233 -32.21 5.67 -16.51
N PRO A 234 -32.31 5.69 -17.85
CA PRO A 234 -31.18 5.89 -18.77
C PRO A 234 -30.63 7.34 -18.81
N ASP A 235 -30.98 8.18 -17.84
CA ASP A 235 -30.80 9.64 -17.91
C ASP A 235 -29.99 10.21 -16.73
N LYS A 236 -29.32 9.36 -15.93
CA LYS A 236 -28.36 9.83 -14.93
C LYS A 236 -26.97 9.81 -15.56
N GLN A 237 -26.43 11.01 -15.82
CA GLN A 237 -25.01 11.21 -16.07
C GLN A 237 -24.18 10.39 -15.06
N PRO A 238 -23.04 9.81 -15.47
CA PRO A 238 -22.18 9.10 -14.54
C PRO A 238 -21.87 9.99 -13.34
N PRO A 239 -21.96 9.47 -12.11
CA PRO A 239 -21.68 10.28 -10.93
C PRO A 239 -20.29 10.89 -11.05
N GLN A 240 -20.20 12.22 -10.84
CA GLN A 240 -18.93 12.94 -10.88
C GLN A 240 -17.97 12.31 -9.88
N LYS A 241 -16.69 12.18 -10.28
CA LYS A 241 -15.65 11.65 -9.39
C LYS A 241 -15.67 12.42 -8.06
N PRO A 242 -15.73 11.72 -6.91
CA PRO A 242 -15.79 12.39 -5.63
C PRO A 242 -14.50 13.16 -5.38
N SER A 243 -14.60 14.26 -4.66
CA SER A 243 -13.44 15.09 -4.30
C SER A 243 -12.94 14.81 -2.90
N HIS A 244 -13.85 14.49 -1.99
CA HIS A 244 -13.56 14.31 -0.57
C HIS A 244 -14.02 12.92 -0.10
N CYS A 245 -13.33 12.40 0.90
CA CYS A 245 -13.73 11.20 1.62
C CYS A 245 -13.66 11.47 3.12
N THR A 246 -14.67 11.03 3.87
CA THR A 246 -14.61 11.01 5.33
C THR A 246 -14.56 9.55 5.78
N ILE A 247 -13.50 9.19 6.49
CA ILE A 247 -13.29 7.90 7.12
C ILE A 247 -13.70 8.02 8.58
N TYR A 248 -14.55 7.10 9.03
CA TYR A 248 -15.02 7.00 10.40
C TYR A 248 -14.39 5.78 11.07
N VAL A 249 -13.79 6.03 12.22
CA VAL A 249 -13.08 5.05 13.03
C VAL A 249 -13.79 4.90 14.37
N ALA A 250 -14.07 3.67 14.80
CA ALA A 250 -14.70 3.41 16.10
C ALA A 250 -13.61 3.13 17.14
N LYS A 251 -13.67 3.81 18.30
CA LYS A 251 -12.74 3.53 19.42
C LYS A 251 -13.07 2.21 20.11
N ASP A 252 -14.36 2.00 20.35
CA ASP A 252 -14.89 0.84 21.03
C ASP A 252 -15.92 0.15 20.13
N TYR A 253 -16.09 -1.15 20.34
CA TYR A 253 -17.17 -1.89 19.71
C TYR A 253 -18.54 -1.31 20.10
N PRO A 254 -19.50 -1.22 19.14
CA PRO A 254 -20.90 -0.95 19.46
C PRO A 254 -21.40 -1.86 20.59
N SER A 255 -22.30 -1.37 21.44
CA SER A 255 -22.77 -2.07 22.64
C SER A 255 -23.13 -3.55 22.39
N TRP A 256 -23.89 -3.85 21.32
CA TRP A 256 -24.27 -5.22 21.00
C TRP A 256 -23.10 -6.11 20.56
N GLN A 257 -22.10 -5.55 19.87
CA GLN A 257 -20.89 -6.27 19.47
C GLN A 257 -19.98 -6.50 20.67
N HIS A 258 -19.83 -5.51 21.55
CA HIS A 258 -19.07 -5.62 22.78
C HIS A 258 -19.63 -6.76 23.64
N VAL A 259 -20.95 -6.78 23.90
CA VAL A 259 -21.59 -7.86 24.66
C VAL A 259 -21.37 -9.22 24.00
N THR A 260 -21.49 -9.31 22.67
CA THR A 260 -21.25 -10.55 21.92
C THR A 260 -19.80 -11.02 22.06
N LEU A 261 -18.81 -10.12 21.91
CA LEU A 261 -17.39 -10.40 22.07
C LEU A 261 -17.04 -10.83 23.49
N SER A 262 -17.60 -10.18 24.51
CA SER A 262 -17.40 -10.56 25.91
C SER A 262 -17.90 -11.97 26.21
N VAL A 263 -19.05 -12.37 25.65
CA VAL A 263 -19.56 -13.74 25.75
C VAL A 263 -18.63 -14.72 25.05
N LEU A 264 -18.19 -14.42 23.82
CA LEU A 264 -17.25 -15.27 23.09
C LEU A 264 -15.91 -15.42 23.83
N ARG A 265 -15.39 -14.35 24.42
CA ARG A 265 -14.17 -14.36 25.22
C ARG A 265 -14.32 -15.23 26.46
N SER A 266 -15.42 -15.08 27.21
CA SER A 266 -15.73 -15.93 28.37
C SER A 266 -15.75 -17.42 28.00
N HIS A 267 -16.39 -17.77 26.87
CA HIS A 267 -16.40 -19.14 26.36
C HIS A 267 -15.02 -19.66 25.96
N PHE A 268 -14.23 -18.80 25.33
CA PHE A 268 -12.87 -19.14 24.89
C PHE A 268 -11.95 -19.42 26.09
N GLU A 269 -12.03 -18.59 27.13
CA GLU A 269 -11.28 -18.76 28.39
C GLU A 269 -11.73 -20.01 29.16
N THR A 270 -13.05 -20.24 29.25
CA THR A 270 -13.63 -21.39 29.98
C THR A 270 -13.33 -22.73 29.28
N SER A 271 -13.28 -22.73 27.96
CA SER A 271 -13.16 -23.96 27.15
C SER A 271 -11.74 -24.24 26.65
N SER A 272 -10.72 -23.64 27.29
CA SER A 272 -9.30 -23.83 26.94
C SER A 272 -8.99 -23.58 25.45
N GLY A 273 -9.57 -22.52 24.88
CA GLY A 273 -9.26 -22.06 23.53
C GLY A 273 -10.15 -22.61 22.41
N LYS A 274 -11.33 -23.14 22.73
CA LYS A 274 -12.34 -23.55 21.72
C LYS A 274 -13.68 -22.90 21.95
N LEU A 275 -14.25 -22.31 20.91
CA LEU A 275 -15.60 -21.76 20.98
C LEU A 275 -16.66 -22.88 20.85
N PRO A 276 -17.77 -22.83 21.62
CA PRO A 276 -18.88 -23.78 21.49
C PRO A 276 -19.54 -23.79 20.12
N ASP A 277 -20.40 -24.78 19.89
CA ASP A 277 -21.22 -24.86 18.67
C ASP A 277 -22.11 -23.62 18.50
N ASN A 278 -22.38 -23.25 17.25
CA ASN A 278 -23.20 -22.07 16.94
C ASN A 278 -24.60 -22.13 17.58
N LYS A 279 -25.16 -23.31 17.82
CA LYS A 279 -26.44 -23.46 18.53
C LYS A 279 -26.37 -22.99 19.98
N VAL A 280 -25.29 -23.33 20.68
CA VAL A 280 -25.08 -22.94 22.09
C VAL A 280 -24.91 -21.43 22.19
N ILE A 281 -24.05 -20.87 21.33
CA ILE A 281 -23.79 -19.43 21.25
C ILE A 281 -25.08 -18.66 20.92
N ALA A 282 -25.84 -19.13 19.92
CA ALA A 282 -27.10 -18.49 19.53
C ALA A 282 -28.16 -18.52 20.64
N SER A 283 -28.23 -19.62 21.39
CA SER A 283 -29.16 -19.75 22.51
C SER A 283 -28.84 -18.77 23.63
N GLU A 284 -27.57 -18.62 23.99
CA GLU A 284 -27.15 -17.73 25.06
C GLU A 284 -27.30 -16.26 24.68
N LEU A 285 -26.82 -15.87 23.49
CA LEU A 285 -26.97 -14.51 22.98
C LEU A 285 -28.45 -14.13 22.77
N GLY A 286 -29.31 -15.10 22.41
CA GLY A 286 -30.74 -14.90 22.27
C GLY A 286 -31.48 -14.62 23.59
N ASN A 287 -30.92 -15.04 24.72
CA ASN A 287 -31.47 -14.78 26.05
C ASN A 287 -31.10 -13.40 26.59
N LEU A 288 -30.14 -12.68 25.96
CA LEU A 288 -29.72 -11.36 26.38
C LEU A 288 -30.67 -10.27 25.84
N PRO A 289 -31.37 -9.51 26.71
CA PRO A 289 -32.36 -8.51 26.27
C PRO A 289 -31.76 -7.43 25.36
N GLU A 290 -30.51 -7.07 25.60
CA GLU A 290 -29.75 -6.02 24.89
C GLU A 290 -29.52 -6.38 23.42
N LEU A 291 -29.46 -7.68 23.08
CA LEU A 291 -29.22 -8.16 21.72
C LEU A 291 -30.51 -8.39 20.93
N LYS A 292 -31.68 -8.32 21.55
CA LYS A 292 -32.98 -8.67 20.92
C LYS A 292 -33.25 -7.90 19.62
N LYS A 293 -32.85 -6.62 19.55
CA LYS A 293 -32.97 -5.78 18.34
C LYS A 293 -31.97 -6.15 17.24
N TYR A 294 -30.85 -6.75 17.61
CA TYR A 294 -29.69 -7.02 16.77
C TYR A 294 -29.50 -8.48 16.41
N MET A 295 -30.35 -9.41 16.86
CA MET A 295 -30.18 -10.85 16.65
C MET A 295 -29.95 -11.28 15.19
N LYS A 296 -30.47 -10.52 14.21
CA LYS A 296 -30.20 -10.76 12.78
C LYS A 296 -28.75 -10.47 12.38
N LYS A 297 -28.06 -9.55 13.06
CA LYS A 297 -26.66 -9.16 12.84
C LYS A 297 -25.67 -9.96 13.73
N VAL A 298 -26.14 -10.45 14.88
CA VAL A 298 -25.30 -11.15 15.88
C VAL A 298 -24.63 -12.41 15.33
N MET A 299 -25.38 -13.35 14.75
CA MET A 299 -24.79 -14.61 14.27
C MET A 299 -23.85 -14.45 13.07
N PRO A 300 -24.14 -13.58 12.08
CA PRO A 300 -23.14 -13.22 11.06
C PRO A 300 -21.84 -12.67 11.66
N PHE A 301 -21.93 -11.84 12.70
CA PHE A 301 -20.76 -11.31 13.41
C PHE A 301 -19.98 -12.43 14.11
N VAL A 302 -20.65 -13.34 14.84
CA VAL A 302 -20.01 -14.51 15.47
C VAL A 302 -19.28 -15.38 14.42
N ALA A 303 -19.89 -15.62 13.27
CA ALA A 303 -19.28 -16.42 12.20
C ALA A 303 -17.99 -15.76 11.67
N MET A 304 -18.03 -14.45 11.46
CA MET A 304 -16.85 -13.67 11.05
C MET A 304 -15.74 -13.71 12.11
N ILE A 305 -16.08 -13.60 13.40
CA ILE A 305 -15.09 -13.69 14.49
C ILE A 305 -14.47 -15.09 14.54
N LYS A 306 -15.26 -16.16 14.38
CA LYS A 306 -14.74 -17.53 14.29
C LYS A 306 -13.79 -17.73 13.12
N GLU A 307 -14.14 -17.24 11.94
CA GLU A 307 -13.27 -17.32 10.76
C GLU A 307 -11.93 -16.58 10.99
N ASN A 308 -12.00 -15.39 11.58
CA ASN A 308 -10.81 -14.60 11.88
C ASN A 308 -9.98 -15.22 13.02
N LEU A 309 -10.61 -15.86 14.01
CA LEU A 309 -9.94 -16.57 15.10
C LEU A 309 -9.05 -17.71 14.57
N GLU A 310 -9.53 -18.47 13.58
CA GLU A 310 -8.74 -19.53 12.93
C GLU A 310 -7.60 -18.97 12.09
N LYS A 311 -7.81 -17.83 11.41
CA LYS A 311 -6.81 -17.21 10.53
C LYS A 311 -5.72 -16.43 11.26
N THR A 312 -6.11 -15.70 12.30
CA THR A 312 -5.27 -14.68 12.94
C THR A 312 -5.06 -14.92 14.44
N GLY A 313 -5.69 -15.94 15.02
CA GLY A 313 -5.50 -16.34 16.40
C GLY A 313 -6.39 -15.59 17.41
N PRO A 314 -6.17 -15.81 18.72
CA PRO A 314 -7.05 -15.38 19.82
C PRO A 314 -7.29 -13.88 19.94
N ARG A 315 -6.36 -13.06 19.44
CA ARG A 315 -6.39 -11.58 19.48
C ARG A 315 -7.65 -10.94 18.87
N VAL A 316 -8.38 -11.66 18.02
CA VAL A 316 -9.66 -11.20 17.45
C VAL A 316 -10.73 -11.01 18.54
N LEU A 317 -10.53 -11.63 19.71
CA LEU A 317 -11.41 -11.53 20.87
C LEU A 317 -11.07 -10.34 21.78
N ASP A 318 -10.02 -9.58 21.46
CA ASP A 318 -9.67 -8.38 22.20
C ASP A 318 -10.70 -7.27 21.97
N LEU A 319 -11.06 -6.58 23.05
CA LEU A 319 -12.08 -5.53 23.02
C LEU A 319 -11.54 -4.23 22.40
N GLN A 320 -10.22 -4.10 22.31
CA GLN A 320 -9.51 -2.95 21.77
C GLN A 320 -8.35 -3.44 20.92
N LEU A 321 -8.03 -2.68 19.88
CA LEU A 321 -6.88 -2.97 19.03
C LEU A 321 -5.57 -2.60 19.74
N GLU A 322 -4.51 -3.30 19.39
CA GLU A 322 -3.17 -3.09 19.94
C GLU A 322 -2.48 -1.80 19.45
N PHE A 323 -3.09 -1.12 18.48
CA PHE A 323 -2.58 0.11 17.87
C PHE A 323 -3.70 1.14 17.69
N ASP A 324 -3.32 2.42 17.65
CA ASP A 324 -4.24 3.52 17.41
C ASP A 324 -4.57 3.62 15.91
N GLU A 325 -5.77 3.18 15.52
CA GLU A 325 -6.25 3.22 14.13
C GLU A 325 -6.22 4.62 13.53
N GLN A 326 -6.63 5.63 14.31
CA GLN A 326 -6.68 7.00 13.80
C GLN A 326 -5.27 7.49 13.52
N ALA A 327 -4.33 7.26 14.44
CA ALA A 327 -2.94 7.63 14.25
C ALA A 327 -2.34 6.98 12.99
N VAL A 328 -2.54 5.67 12.81
CA VAL A 328 -2.03 4.92 11.65
C VAL A 328 -2.55 5.48 10.32
N LEU A 329 -3.84 5.79 10.25
CA LEU A 329 -4.45 6.40 9.06
C LEU A 329 -3.96 7.83 8.83
N MET A 330 -3.78 8.61 9.90
CA MET A 330 -3.30 9.98 9.82
C MET A 330 -1.84 10.07 9.36
N GLU A 331 -0.97 9.15 9.81
CA GLU A 331 0.43 9.08 9.36
C GLU A 331 0.55 8.78 7.85
N ASN A 332 -0.44 8.11 7.26
CA ASN A 332 -0.43 7.69 5.85
C ASN A 332 -1.50 8.39 5.00
N ILE A 333 -2.09 9.48 5.50
CA ILE A 333 -3.22 10.15 4.83
C ILE A 333 -2.84 10.77 3.49
N VAL A 334 -1.58 11.20 3.35
CA VAL A 334 -1.04 11.77 2.11
C VAL A 334 -1.00 10.71 1.01
N TYR A 335 -0.49 9.52 1.35
CA TYR A 335 -0.49 8.36 0.44
C TYR A 335 -1.92 7.98 0.03
N LEU A 336 -2.85 7.83 0.99
CA LEU A 336 -4.24 7.47 0.70
C LEU A 336 -4.91 8.50 -0.23
N THR A 337 -4.69 9.80 0.03
CA THR A 337 -5.24 10.89 -0.78
C THR A 337 -4.70 10.86 -2.21
N ASN A 338 -3.39 10.66 -2.37
CA ASN A 338 -2.74 10.58 -3.66
C ASN A 338 -3.17 9.34 -4.45
N SER A 339 -3.20 8.17 -3.80
CA SER A 339 -3.54 6.89 -4.43
C SER A 339 -5.00 6.82 -4.87
N LEU A 340 -5.92 7.41 -4.11
CA LEU A 340 -7.33 7.51 -4.50
C LEU A 340 -7.61 8.71 -5.42
N GLU A 341 -6.58 9.51 -5.71
CA GLU A 341 -6.65 10.73 -6.51
C GLU A 341 -7.69 11.74 -6.00
N LEU A 342 -7.99 11.71 -4.70
CA LEU A 342 -8.89 12.64 -4.03
C LEU A 342 -8.18 13.97 -3.76
N GLU A 343 -8.91 14.95 -3.24
CA GLU A 343 -8.32 16.21 -2.77
C GLU A 343 -8.08 16.22 -1.28
N ARG A 344 -9.01 15.63 -0.52
CA ARG A 344 -8.90 15.58 0.93
C ARG A 344 -9.59 14.35 1.49
N ILE A 345 -8.91 13.74 2.46
CA ILE A 345 -9.47 12.72 3.33
C ILE A 345 -9.57 13.32 4.73
N GLU A 346 -10.70 13.12 5.39
CA GLU A 346 -10.91 13.48 6.80
C GLU A 346 -11.07 12.18 7.60
N VAL A 347 -10.32 12.03 8.69
CA VAL A 347 -10.47 10.90 9.62
C VAL A 347 -11.16 11.40 10.88
N LYS A 348 -12.37 10.91 11.14
CA LYS A 348 -13.20 11.29 12.30
C LYS A 348 -13.52 10.08 13.15
N PHE A 349 -13.86 10.31 14.41
CA PHE A 349 -14.43 9.26 15.24
C PHE A 349 -15.88 8.99 14.83
N ALA A 350 -16.27 7.71 14.84
CA ALA A 350 -17.62 7.26 14.50
C ALA A 350 -18.71 7.89 15.38
N SER A 351 -18.36 8.43 16.56
CA SER A 351 -19.24 9.19 17.44
C SER A 351 -19.83 10.44 16.77
N GLU A 352 -19.09 11.07 15.85
CA GLU A 352 -19.52 12.26 15.11
C GLU A 352 -20.31 11.92 13.83
N ALA A 353 -20.48 10.63 13.53
CA ALA A 353 -21.14 10.16 12.33
C ALA A 353 -22.68 10.10 12.49
N GLU A 354 -23.37 9.93 11.36
CA GLU A 354 -24.80 9.60 11.34
C GLU A 354 -25.08 8.26 12.04
N ASP A 355 -26.32 8.07 12.51
CA ASP A 355 -26.71 6.93 13.35
C ASP A 355 -26.34 5.58 12.74
N LYS A 356 -26.46 5.42 11.41
CA LYS A 356 -26.11 4.18 10.71
C LYS A 356 -24.62 3.86 10.79
N VAL A 357 -23.78 4.85 10.52
CA VAL A 357 -22.32 4.70 10.58
C VAL A 357 -21.90 4.46 12.02
N ARG A 358 -22.49 5.18 12.99
CA ARG A 358 -22.18 5.01 14.42
C ARG A 358 -22.56 3.63 14.95
N GLU A 359 -23.63 3.01 14.44
CA GLU A 359 -24.11 1.70 14.89
C GLU A 359 -23.40 0.51 14.22
N ASP A 360 -22.95 0.68 12.97
CA ASP A 360 -22.33 -0.40 12.17
C ASP A 360 -20.79 -0.34 12.12
N CYS A 361 -20.17 0.82 12.40
CA CYS A 361 -18.71 0.94 12.44
C CYS A 361 -18.13 0.20 13.65
N CYS A 362 -17.06 -0.56 13.43
CA CYS A 362 -16.36 -1.28 14.49
C CYS A 362 -14.84 -1.17 14.31
N PRO A 363 -14.05 -1.29 15.40
CA PRO A 363 -12.60 -1.30 15.32
C PRO A 363 -12.10 -2.36 14.31
N GLY A 364 -11.09 -1.99 13.53
CA GLY A 364 -10.47 -2.81 12.49
C GLY A 364 -11.18 -2.72 11.14
N LYS A 365 -12.39 -2.15 11.09
CA LYS A 365 -13.21 -2.05 9.87
C LYS A 365 -13.84 -0.66 9.76
N PRO A 366 -13.04 0.38 9.48
CA PRO A 366 -13.54 1.73 9.36
C PRO A 366 -14.56 1.85 8.22
N LEU A 367 -15.57 2.69 8.41
CA LEU A 367 -16.53 3.03 7.37
C LEU A 367 -16.14 4.34 6.71
N ASN A 368 -16.56 4.52 5.45
CA ASN A 368 -16.21 5.71 4.68
C ASN A 368 -17.40 6.22 3.86
N VAL A 369 -17.42 7.54 3.68
CA VAL A 369 -18.41 8.24 2.87
C VAL A 369 -17.69 9.16 1.89
N PHE A 370 -17.95 8.96 0.60
CA PHE A 370 -17.49 9.85 -0.45
C PHE A 370 -18.46 11.01 -0.63
N ARG A 371 -17.91 12.22 -0.80
CA ARG A 371 -18.69 13.42 -1.09
C ARG A 371 -18.04 14.23 -2.21
N THR A 372 -18.90 14.90 -2.97
CA THR A 372 -18.48 15.85 -4.01
C THR A 372 -18.82 17.24 -3.52
N GLU A 373 -17.80 17.98 -3.14
CA GLU A 373 -17.95 19.40 -2.81
C GLU A 373 -18.20 20.21 -4.09
N PRO A 374 -19.27 21.03 -4.15
CA PRO A 374 -19.54 21.88 -5.30
C PRO A 374 -18.44 22.94 -5.44
N GLY A 375 -18.12 23.28 -6.70
CA GLY A 375 -17.11 24.28 -7.03
C GLY A 375 -17.54 25.18 -8.17
N VAL A 376 -16.83 26.29 -8.34
CA VAL A 376 -16.97 27.21 -9.47
C VAL A 376 -15.77 27.03 -10.39
N LEU A 377 -16.04 26.85 -11.67
CA LEU A 377 -15.01 26.65 -12.69
C LEU A 377 -14.32 27.97 -13.00
N VAL A 378 -12.99 28.01 -12.85
CA VAL A 378 -12.12 29.16 -13.15
C VAL A 378 -11.10 28.76 -14.20
N SER A 379 -10.86 29.63 -15.17
CA SER A 379 -9.88 29.43 -16.24
C SER A 379 -8.50 29.90 -15.80
N LEU A 380 -7.55 28.99 -15.65
CA LEU A 380 -6.15 29.30 -15.35
C LEU A 380 -5.38 29.37 -16.67
N VAL A 381 -4.79 30.53 -16.96
CA VAL A 381 -4.06 30.81 -18.20
C VAL A 381 -2.57 30.97 -17.91
N ASN A 382 -1.72 30.33 -18.71
CA ASN A 382 -0.28 30.60 -18.69
C ASN A 382 0.08 31.56 -19.85
N PRO A 383 0.47 32.81 -19.56
CA PRO A 383 0.87 33.78 -20.58
C PRO A 383 2.38 33.74 -20.91
N GLN A 384 3.18 32.87 -20.29
CA GLN A 384 4.62 32.84 -20.49
C GLN A 384 4.96 32.40 -21.91
N PRO A 385 5.69 33.23 -22.68
CA PRO A 385 6.09 32.85 -24.03
C PRO A 385 7.02 31.64 -23.98
N PHE A 386 6.83 30.72 -24.92
CA PHE A 386 7.63 29.49 -25.05
C PHE A 386 7.54 28.53 -23.85
N SER A 387 6.61 28.75 -22.93
CA SER A 387 6.27 27.73 -21.92
C SER A 387 5.36 26.69 -22.59
N GLY A 388 5.66 25.40 -22.46
CA GLY A 388 4.81 24.33 -23.02
C GLY A 388 3.46 24.17 -22.31
N HIS A 389 3.06 25.15 -21.49
CA HIS A 389 1.92 25.12 -20.58
C HIS A 389 0.72 25.85 -21.17
N PHE A 390 -0.46 25.26 -21.07
CA PHE A 390 -1.68 25.75 -21.72
C PHE A 390 -2.74 26.22 -20.72
N SER A 391 -3.82 26.82 -21.22
CA SER A 391 -4.95 27.18 -20.36
C SER A 391 -5.67 25.94 -19.86
N ALA A 392 -6.00 25.90 -18.57
CA ALA A 392 -6.70 24.80 -17.92
C ALA A 392 -7.92 25.33 -17.15
N LYS A 393 -9.01 24.57 -17.15
CA LYS A 393 -10.21 24.90 -16.35
C LYS A 393 -10.17 24.10 -15.05
N ILE A 394 -10.15 24.81 -13.92
CA ILE A 394 -10.06 24.21 -12.59
C ILE A 394 -11.29 24.61 -11.78
N GLU A 395 -11.94 23.64 -11.13
CA GLU A 395 -12.97 23.96 -10.15
C GLU A 395 -12.32 24.49 -8.88
N ILE A 396 -12.65 25.71 -8.46
CA ILE A 396 -12.32 26.26 -7.14
C ILE A 396 -13.47 25.97 -6.19
N ARG A 397 -13.14 25.55 -4.97
CA ARG A 397 -14.07 25.14 -3.92
C ARG A 397 -13.91 26.01 -2.68
N GLN A 398 -14.90 25.94 -1.81
CA GLN A 398 -14.91 26.70 -0.57
C GLN A 398 -13.74 26.29 0.34
N GLY A 399 -12.92 27.26 0.76
CA GLY A 399 -11.82 27.04 1.68
C GLY A 399 -10.52 26.55 1.03
N ASP A 400 -10.44 26.56 -0.30
CA ASP A 400 -9.17 26.25 -0.97
C ASP A 400 -8.09 27.25 -0.59
N ASN A 401 -6.84 26.78 -0.60
CA ASN A 401 -5.66 27.62 -0.55
C ASN A 401 -4.90 27.54 -1.89
N ARG A 402 -3.85 28.35 -2.02
CA ARG A 402 -2.98 28.38 -3.20
C ARG A 402 -2.53 26.98 -3.62
N ASP A 403 -2.04 26.19 -2.67
CA ASP A 403 -1.43 24.88 -2.94
C ASP A 403 -2.45 23.83 -3.38
N SER A 404 -3.69 23.90 -2.88
CA SER A 404 -4.79 23.04 -3.33
C SER A 404 -5.12 23.31 -4.80
N VAL A 405 -5.16 24.58 -5.21
CA VAL A 405 -5.43 24.97 -6.60
C VAL A 405 -4.26 24.54 -7.52
N ILE A 406 -3.01 24.76 -7.09
CA ILE A 406 -1.83 24.32 -7.87
C ILE A 406 -1.81 22.79 -8.00
N ARG A 407 -2.12 22.04 -6.93
CA ARG A 407 -2.19 20.57 -7.01
C ARG A 407 -3.24 20.09 -8.01
N ARG A 408 -4.40 20.76 -8.12
CA ARG A 408 -5.37 20.45 -9.19
C ARG A 408 -4.82 20.78 -10.57
N LEU A 409 -4.12 21.90 -10.70
CA LEU A 409 -3.49 22.29 -11.96
C LEU A 409 -2.45 21.25 -12.40
N MET A 410 -1.58 20.78 -11.50
CA MET A 410 -0.58 19.74 -11.77
C MET A 410 -1.21 18.40 -12.20
N LYS A 411 -2.41 18.07 -11.71
CA LYS A 411 -3.16 16.89 -12.16
C LYS A 411 -3.63 17.02 -13.62
N VAL A 412 -3.92 18.23 -14.07
CA VAL A 412 -4.36 18.53 -15.45
C VAL A 412 -3.17 18.72 -16.38
N ASP A 413 -2.17 19.50 -15.96
CA ASP A 413 -0.91 19.75 -16.66
C ASP A 413 0.23 18.98 -15.97
N ARG A 414 0.47 17.75 -16.44
CA ARG A 414 1.53 16.87 -15.96
C ARG A 414 2.95 17.36 -16.25
N GLY A 415 3.11 18.45 -17.02
CA GLY A 415 4.40 19.10 -17.24
C GLY A 415 4.92 19.80 -15.98
N ILE A 416 4.03 20.15 -15.05
CA ILE A 416 4.38 20.80 -13.79
C ILE A 416 4.75 19.72 -12.74
N LYS A 417 6.04 19.66 -12.39
CA LYS A 417 6.56 18.64 -11.46
C LYS A 417 6.72 19.12 -10.02
N ASP A 418 6.80 20.43 -9.81
CA ASP A 418 7.11 21.04 -8.52
C ASP A 418 6.11 22.15 -8.24
N LEU A 419 5.46 22.04 -7.09
CA LEU A 419 4.46 23.01 -6.63
C LEU A 419 5.10 24.37 -6.33
N SER A 420 6.32 24.39 -5.80
CA SER A 420 7.03 25.61 -5.39
C SER A 420 7.40 26.52 -6.57
N LYS A 421 7.50 25.93 -7.77
CA LYS A 421 7.80 26.62 -9.03
C LYS A 421 6.59 27.31 -9.65
N VAL A 422 5.38 27.05 -9.14
CA VAL A 422 4.15 27.63 -9.68
C VAL A 422 3.75 28.87 -8.90
N LYS A 423 3.60 29.99 -9.61
CA LYS A 423 3.11 31.24 -9.06
C LYS A 423 1.71 31.55 -9.57
N LEU A 424 0.71 31.50 -8.69
CA LEU A 424 -0.65 31.91 -8.99
C LEU A 424 -0.81 33.43 -8.85
N MET A 425 -1.53 34.04 -9.80
CA MET A 425 -1.81 35.47 -9.82
C MET A 425 -3.26 35.73 -10.22
N ARG A 426 -3.82 36.81 -9.69
CA ARG A 426 -5.13 37.36 -10.09
C ARG A 426 -4.95 38.65 -10.87
N PHE A 427 -5.90 38.99 -11.72
CA PHE A 427 -5.94 40.32 -12.32
C PHE A 427 -6.35 41.38 -11.29
N ASP A 428 -5.80 42.59 -11.41
CA ASP A 428 -6.20 43.72 -10.58
C ASP A 428 -7.65 44.16 -10.90
N ASP A 429 -8.02 44.10 -12.18
CA ASP A 429 -9.40 44.21 -12.69
C ASP A 429 -9.89 42.83 -13.18
N PRO A 430 -10.80 42.17 -12.45
CA PRO A 430 -11.27 40.83 -12.79
C PRO A 430 -12.08 40.72 -14.09
N LEU A 431 -12.64 41.83 -14.59
CA LEU A 431 -13.52 41.84 -15.76
C LEU A 431 -12.77 42.29 -17.03
N LEU A 432 -12.02 43.39 -16.94
CA LEU A 432 -11.30 43.95 -18.07
C LEU A 432 -9.90 43.36 -18.22
N GLY A 433 -9.26 42.93 -17.13
CA GLY A 433 -7.91 42.36 -17.15
C GLY A 433 -7.76 41.20 -18.13
N PRO A 434 -8.61 40.14 -18.03
CA PRO A 434 -8.57 39.01 -18.97
C PRO A 434 -8.86 39.39 -20.44
N ARG A 435 -9.48 40.55 -20.69
CA ARG A 435 -9.86 41.04 -22.03
C ARG A 435 -8.81 41.94 -22.67
N ARG A 436 -7.77 42.31 -21.93
CA ARG A 436 -6.65 43.11 -22.45
C ARG A 436 -5.65 42.22 -23.17
N VAL A 437 -5.09 42.73 -24.26
CA VAL A 437 -4.06 42.02 -25.02
C VAL A 437 -2.80 41.89 -24.15
N PRO A 438 -2.27 40.67 -23.93
CA PRO A 438 -1.06 40.48 -23.16
C PRO A 438 0.14 41.15 -23.84
N VAL A 439 0.96 41.87 -23.06
CA VAL A 439 2.22 42.43 -23.55
C VAL A 439 3.35 41.46 -23.22
N LEU A 440 4.09 41.05 -24.24
CA LEU A 440 5.19 40.08 -24.14
C LEU A 440 6.29 40.61 -23.19
N GLY A 441 6.76 39.79 -22.24
CA GLY A 441 7.76 40.17 -21.24
C GLY A 441 7.24 41.03 -20.09
N LYS A 442 5.92 41.24 -20.01
CA LYS A 442 5.23 41.98 -18.94
C LYS A 442 4.13 41.11 -18.32
N GLU A 443 4.49 39.88 -17.98
CA GLU A 443 3.55 38.87 -17.46
C GLU A 443 2.99 39.27 -16.09
N HIS A 444 3.66 40.16 -15.35
CA HIS A 444 3.27 40.63 -14.02
C HIS A 444 2.49 41.95 -13.99
N THR A 445 2.39 42.68 -15.11
CA THR A 445 1.74 44.01 -15.11
C THR A 445 0.23 43.88 -14.94
N GLU A 446 -0.36 44.71 -14.06
CA GLU A 446 -1.79 44.72 -13.69
C GLU A 446 -2.31 43.40 -13.09
N LYS A 447 -1.41 42.65 -12.44
CA LYS A 447 -1.71 41.37 -11.80
C LYS A 447 -1.07 41.33 -10.42
N THR A 448 -1.83 40.83 -9.45
CA THR A 448 -1.37 40.65 -8.07
C THR A 448 -1.11 39.16 -7.79
N PRO A 449 0.06 38.77 -7.25
CA PRO A 449 0.32 37.39 -6.86
C PRO A 449 -0.54 36.98 -5.66
N ILE A 450 -0.97 35.72 -5.63
CA ILE A 450 -1.75 35.15 -4.53
C ILE A 450 -0.78 34.55 -3.52
N SER A 451 -0.84 35.02 -2.27
CA SER A 451 0.01 34.48 -1.21
C SER A 451 -0.45 33.12 -0.69
N GLU A 452 0.39 32.51 0.15
CA GLU A 452 0.13 31.23 0.81
C GLU A 452 -0.99 31.30 1.85
N GLN A 453 -1.22 32.48 2.41
CA GLN A 453 -2.23 32.71 3.44
C GLN A 453 -3.62 32.98 2.85
N ALA A 454 -3.72 33.11 1.54
CA ALA A 454 -4.96 33.45 0.87
C ALA A 454 -5.92 32.25 0.83
N VAL A 455 -7.18 32.50 1.15
CA VAL A 455 -8.25 31.48 1.16
C VAL A 455 -9.31 31.85 0.12
N PHE A 456 -9.66 30.90 -0.74
CA PHE A 456 -10.72 31.05 -1.72
C PHE A 456 -12.09 30.77 -1.09
N HIS A 457 -13.05 31.64 -1.36
CA HIS A 457 -14.45 31.51 -1.00
C HIS A 457 -15.29 31.53 -2.26
N VAL A 458 -16.20 30.57 -2.37
CA VAL A 458 -17.00 30.33 -3.56
C VAL A 458 -18.45 30.68 -3.25
N ASP A 459 -19.03 31.56 -4.06
CA ASP A 459 -20.47 31.79 -4.08
C ASP A 459 -21.08 30.99 -5.24
N LEU A 460 -21.73 29.89 -4.90
CA LEU A 460 -22.36 28.98 -5.86
C LEU A 460 -23.56 29.60 -6.56
N THR A 461 -24.20 30.61 -5.96
CA THR A 461 -25.42 31.23 -6.49
C THR A 461 -25.07 32.23 -7.59
N SER A 462 -24.04 33.06 -7.35
CA SER A 462 -23.52 34.00 -8.34
C SER A 462 -22.44 33.41 -9.26
N LYS A 463 -21.97 32.18 -8.98
CA LYS A 463 -20.82 31.52 -9.63
C LYS A 463 -19.56 32.39 -9.60
N LYS A 464 -19.34 33.08 -8.48
CA LYS A 464 -18.17 33.93 -8.27
C LYS A 464 -17.22 33.32 -7.26
N VAL A 465 -15.95 33.65 -7.41
CA VAL A 465 -14.91 33.28 -6.47
C VAL A 465 -14.32 34.55 -5.88
N HIS A 466 -14.20 34.56 -4.57
CA HIS A 466 -13.59 35.63 -3.81
C HIS A 466 -12.35 35.10 -3.11
N LEU A 467 -11.31 35.91 -3.02
CA LEU A 467 -10.10 35.64 -2.27
C LEU A 467 -10.11 36.47 -1.01
N THR A 468 -9.89 35.86 0.16
CA THR A 468 -9.65 36.58 1.40
C THR A 468 -8.16 36.50 1.74
N GLU A 469 -7.54 37.66 1.93
CA GLU A 469 -6.13 37.79 2.29
C GLU A 469 -5.96 38.96 3.25
N ASN A 470 -5.34 38.73 4.42
CA ASN A 470 -5.16 39.75 5.47
C ASN A 470 -6.47 40.46 5.88
N GLY A 471 -7.61 39.76 5.83
CA GLY A 471 -8.94 40.30 6.15
C GLY A 471 -9.61 41.11 5.03
N LEU A 472 -8.93 41.34 3.90
CA LEU A 472 -9.50 41.98 2.71
C LEU A 472 -10.05 40.92 1.76
N ARG A 473 -11.26 41.16 1.23
CA ARG A 473 -11.94 40.26 0.29
C ARG A 473 -11.91 40.86 -1.13
N ALA A 474 -11.30 40.15 -2.07
CA ALA A 474 -11.21 40.55 -3.48
C ALA A 474 -11.99 39.58 -4.39
N ASP A 475 -12.68 40.08 -5.41
CA ASP A 475 -13.24 39.24 -6.50
C ASP A 475 -12.09 38.86 -7.43
N ILE A 476 -11.96 37.56 -7.77
CA ILE A 476 -10.93 37.10 -8.70
C ILE A 476 -11.44 36.96 -10.15
N GLY A 477 -12.76 37.08 -10.36
CA GLY A 477 -13.38 36.87 -11.66
C GLY A 477 -13.45 35.40 -12.07
N ASP A 478 -13.49 35.16 -13.38
CA ASP A 478 -13.58 33.83 -13.98
C ASP A 478 -12.22 33.31 -14.50
N THR A 479 -11.18 34.15 -14.47
CA THR A 479 -9.89 33.88 -15.08
C THR A 479 -8.75 34.26 -14.15
N MET A 480 -7.80 33.34 -13.97
CA MET A 480 -6.58 33.51 -13.21
C MET A 480 -5.35 33.24 -14.07
N ILE A 481 -4.18 33.65 -13.60
CA ILE A 481 -2.92 33.37 -14.24
C ILE A 481 -2.08 32.44 -13.38
N TYR A 482 -1.37 31.52 -14.02
CA TYR A 482 -0.28 30.80 -13.39
C TYR A 482 1.00 30.94 -14.22
N LEU A 483 2.13 31.02 -13.53
CA LEU A 483 3.46 31.02 -14.12
C LEU A 483 4.24 29.84 -13.54
N VAL A 484 5.09 29.20 -14.34
CA VAL A 484 5.96 28.09 -13.96
C VAL A 484 7.41 28.54 -14.17
N HIS A 485 8.24 28.43 -13.13
CA HIS A 485 9.63 28.93 -13.13
C HIS A 485 10.69 27.83 -13.02
#